data_AF-A0A0F9PNT6-F1
#
_entry.id   AF-A0A0F9PNT6-F1
#
_cell.length_a   1.000
_cell.length_b   1.000
_cell.length_c   1.000
_cell.angle_alpha   90.00
_cell.angle_beta   90.00
_cell.angle_gamma   90.00
#
_symmetry.space_group_name_H-M   'P 1'
#
loop_
_entity.id
_entity.type
_entity.pdbx_description
1 polymer ?
#
loop_
_entity_poly.entity_id
_entity_poly.type
_entity_poly.pdbx_seq_one_letter_code
_entity_poly.pdbx_strand_id
1 'polypeptide(L)'
;LVIGTGKFDHATAQNLFLIAQTIFYVDYSISGYIESKRKINLKHWEKIVTQLTSEKETVKIAVAGKYTELHDAYKSIYEALVHGGIENEVKVDIIKIKVDNVEDEKHLREAYEGIHGILVPGGFGERGIEGKILTVKHARTKNIPFFGICLGMQCMVIEFARNVLGFTDANSTEFDIETEYPVISLMEEQDGVANLGGTMRLGSQPAILTLKSKLRDAYNSEKINERHRHRYEFTNKYRKIMEENGLVIAATSPDGQLVEAVEYKSHPWGVGVQFHPEFKSKPVKAHELFNAFIKNSLDFKRKKEKEAAAAEVKKEEEKVEEKVEEIEEPAEAEKEEEKVEEKAAEPAPEQKKEPEEKKVKAVIDIPEIKAVIDIPEMKKEKKEEKPEKKKEEKE
;
A
#
# COMPACT_ATOMS: atom_id res chain seq x y z
N LEU A 1 25.58 5.70 -17.56
CA LEU A 1 24.15 6.02 -17.60
C LEU A 1 23.92 7.33 -16.85
N VAL A 2 23.94 8.46 -17.55
CA VAL A 2 23.53 9.76 -16.97
C VAL A 2 22.19 10.09 -17.62
N ILE A 3 21.09 9.87 -16.90
CA ILE A 3 19.73 10.20 -17.32
C ILE A 3 19.36 11.46 -16.55
N GLY A 4 19.81 12.61 -17.07
CA GLY A 4 19.86 13.90 -16.37
C GLY A 4 18.66 14.83 -16.57
N THR A 5 17.54 14.39 -17.13
CA THR A 5 16.44 15.32 -17.49
C THR A 5 15.15 15.14 -16.69
N GLY A 6 15.13 14.23 -15.70
CA GLY A 6 14.01 14.18 -14.75
C GLY A 6 12.64 13.79 -15.31
N LYS A 7 12.56 13.47 -16.61
CA LYS A 7 11.41 12.85 -17.28
C LYS A 7 11.93 11.63 -18.04
N PHE A 8 11.45 10.44 -17.67
CA PHE A 8 11.59 9.25 -18.51
C PHE A 8 10.55 9.37 -19.62
N ASP A 9 10.92 10.10 -20.67
CA ASP A 9 10.11 10.30 -21.87
C ASP A 9 10.48 9.29 -22.97
N HIS A 10 9.71 9.32 -24.07
CA HIS A 10 9.95 8.47 -25.23
C HIS A 10 11.39 8.62 -25.77
N ALA A 11 11.97 9.82 -25.72
CA ALA A 11 13.34 10.10 -26.13
C ALA A 11 14.37 9.41 -25.22
N THR A 12 14.12 9.36 -23.91
CA THR A 12 14.98 8.65 -22.95
C THR A 12 14.94 7.14 -23.13
N ALA A 13 13.75 6.57 -23.37
CA ALA A 13 13.59 5.15 -23.70
C ALA A 13 14.27 4.80 -25.04
N GLN A 14 14.12 5.67 -26.05
CA GLN A 14 14.83 5.54 -27.33
C GLN A 14 16.34 5.67 -27.16
N ASN A 15 16.84 6.55 -26.29
CA ASN A 15 18.27 6.67 -25.99
C ASN A 15 18.83 5.44 -25.28
N LEU A 16 18.09 4.84 -24.34
CA LEU A 16 18.46 3.56 -23.71
C LEU A 16 18.48 2.42 -24.74
N PHE A 17 17.49 2.38 -25.63
CA PHE A 17 17.46 1.42 -26.74
C PHE A 17 18.61 1.64 -27.73
N LEU A 18 18.90 2.90 -28.08
CA LEU A 18 19.99 3.26 -28.98
C LEU A 18 21.35 2.98 -28.34
N ILE A 19 21.51 3.17 -27.03
CA ILE A 19 22.70 2.76 -26.27
C ILE A 19 22.80 1.23 -26.27
N ALA A 20 21.72 0.49 -26.02
CA ALA A 20 21.73 -0.97 -26.11
C ALA A 20 22.08 -1.47 -27.53
N GLN A 21 21.56 -0.81 -28.57
CA GLN A 21 21.90 -1.06 -29.97
C GLN A 21 23.35 -0.66 -30.30
N THR A 22 23.85 0.42 -29.72
CA THR A 22 25.25 0.86 -29.91
C THR A 22 26.20 -0.11 -29.23
N ILE A 23 25.89 -0.56 -28.02
CA ILE A 23 26.61 -1.64 -27.34
C ILE A 23 26.56 -2.92 -28.19
N PHE A 24 25.41 -3.24 -28.78
CA PHE A 24 25.28 -4.36 -29.72
C PHE A 24 26.18 -4.20 -30.96
N TYR A 25 26.30 -3.00 -31.52
CA TYR A 25 27.17 -2.71 -32.65
C TYR A 25 28.66 -2.78 -32.28
N VAL A 26 29.02 -2.32 -31.08
CA VAL A 26 30.38 -2.43 -30.54
C VAL A 26 30.74 -3.91 -30.28
N ASP A 27 29.83 -4.71 -29.72
CA ASP A 27 30.05 -6.14 -29.49
C ASP A 27 30.17 -6.91 -30.82
N TYR A 28 29.39 -6.54 -31.84
CA TYR A 28 29.55 -7.06 -33.20
C TYR A 28 30.92 -6.72 -33.80
N SER A 29 31.43 -5.50 -33.58
CA SER A 29 32.79 -5.12 -34.01
C SER A 29 33.90 -5.85 -33.25
N ILE A 30 33.70 -6.13 -31.96
CA ILE A 30 34.61 -6.93 -31.12
C ILE A 30 34.54 -8.42 -31.52
N SER A 31 33.39 -8.91 -31.99
CA SER A 31 33.24 -10.28 -32.50
C SER A 31 34.02 -10.55 -33.79
N GLY A 32 34.44 -9.49 -34.49
CA GLY A 32 35.44 -9.59 -35.56
C GLY A 32 36.86 -9.88 -35.05
N TYR A 33 37.14 -9.64 -33.77
CA TYR A 33 38.42 -9.88 -33.08
C TYR A 33 38.37 -11.05 -32.07
N ILE A 34 37.17 -11.45 -31.62
CA ILE A 34 36.94 -12.57 -30.71
C ILE A 34 35.91 -13.48 -31.37
N GLU A 35 36.33 -14.70 -31.71
CA GLU A 35 35.53 -15.72 -32.40
C GLU A 35 34.39 -16.25 -31.49
N SER A 36 33.38 -15.41 -31.25
CA SER A 36 32.26 -15.64 -30.36
C SER A 36 30.98 -15.71 -31.18
N LYS A 37 30.59 -16.93 -31.61
CA LYS A 37 29.34 -17.21 -32.35
C LYS A 37 28.06 -17.10 -31.51
N ARG A 38 28.09 -16.47 -30.33
CA ARG A 38 26.92 -16.39 -29.44
C ARG A 38 25.99 -15.24 -29.86
N LYS A 39 24.82 -15.56 -30.39
CA LYS A 39 23.72 -14.59 -30.58
C LYS A 39 23.31 -14.03 -29.22
N ILE A 40 23.46 -12.73 -29.03
CA ILE A 40 23.03 -12.00 -27.84
C ILE A 40 21.50 -11.98 -27.78
N ASN A 41 20.91 -12.35 -26.64
CA ASN A 41 19.46 -12.34 -26.44
C ASN A 41 19.01 -10.98 -25.88
N LEU A 42 18.35 -10.17 -26.71
CA LEU A 42 17.86 -8.82 -26.36
C LEU A 42 16.39 -8.77 -25.92
N LYS A 43 15.70 -9.91 -25.81
CA LYS A 43 14.25 -9.97 -25.51
C LYS A 43 13.86 -9.18 -24.27
N HIS A 44 14.71 -9.17 -23.23
CA HIS A 44 14.44 -8.42 -22.01
C HIS A 44 14.46 -6.90 -22.24
N TRP A 45 15.37 -6.40 -23.08
CA TRP A 45 15.46 -4.98 -23.42
C TRP A 45 14.32 -4.54 -24.32
N GLU A 46 13.95 -5.37 -25.30
CA GLU A 46 12.76 -5.15 -26.15
C GLU A 46 11.50 -5.05 -25.29
N LYS A 47 11.34 -5.95 -24.30
CA LYS A 47 10.24 -5.88 -23.33
C LYS A 47 10.27 -4.57 -22.55
N ILE A 48 11.41 -4.18 -21.99
CA ILE A 48 11.52 -2.93 -21.23
C ILE A 48 11.12 -1.72 -22.08
N VAL A 49 11.65 -1.61 -23.31
CA VAL A 49 11.36 -0.48 -24.19
C VAL A 49 9.87 -0.45 -24.55
N THR A 50 9.30 -1.60 -24.93
CA THR A 50 7.87 -1.72 -25.23
C THR A 50 7.03 -1.27 -24.04
N GLN A 51 7.38 -1.72 -22.84
CA GLN A 51 6.67 -1.36 -21.61
C GLN A 51 6.84 0.14 -21.27
N LEU A 52 7.94 0.79 -21.67
CA LEU A 52 8.13 2.22 -21.41
C LEU A 52 7.44 3.11 -22.45
N THR A 53 7.23 2.64 -23.68
CA THR A 53 6.69 3.45 -24.78
C THR A 53 5.21 3.22 -25.08
N SER A 54 4.62 2.09 -24.65
CA SER A 54 3.21 1.78 -24.86
C SER A 54 2.27 2.70 -24.06
N GLU A 55 1.09 2.99 -24.59
CA GLU A 55 0.01 3.61 -23.84
C GLU A 55 -0.50 2.67 -22.74
N LYS A 56 -0.60 3.19 -21.52
CA LYS A 56 -0.88 2.40 -20.32
C LYS A 56 -1.72 3.18 -19.33
N GLU A 57 -2.42 2.43 -18.48
CA GLU A 57 -2.98 2.96 -17.26
C GLU A 57 -1.88 3.63 -16.41
N THR A 58 -2.20 4.78 -15.83
CA THR A 58 -1.25 5.57 -15.03
C THR A 58 -1.58 5.47 -13.55
N VAL A 59 -0.57 5.21 -12.73
CA VAL A 59 -0.64 5.25 -11.27
C VAL A 59 0.18 6.43 -10.75
N LYS A 60 -0.49 7.36 -10.07
CA LYS A 60 0.15 8.50 -9.40
C LYS A 60 0.71 8.10 -8.04
N ILE A 61 2.02 8.22 -7.87
CA ILE A 61 2.74 7.91 -6.65
C ILE A 61 3.38 9.18 -6.10
N ALA A 62 3.04 9.54 -4.86
CA ALA A 62 3.70 10.63 -4.18
C ALA A 62 5.02 10.17 -3.56
N VAL A 63 6.09 10.92 -3.80
CA VAL A 63 7.37 10.77 -3.08
C VAL A 63 7.56 11.99 -2.19
N ALA A 64 7.37 11.78 -0.89
CA ALA A 64 7.35 12.82 0.12
C ALA A 64 8.75 13.05 0.70
N GLY A 65 9.52 13.95 0.08
CA GLY A 65 10.93 14.18 0.37
C GLY A 65 11.24 15.62 0.74
N LYS A 66 12.46 15.84 1.24
CA LYS A 66 13.01 17.18 1.53
C LYS A 66 13.55 17.84 0.26
N TYR A 67 14.36 17.10 -0.49
CA TYR A 67 15.13 17.58 -1.63
C TYR A 67 14.47 17.22 -2.96
N THR A 68 13.16 17.43 -3.09
CA THR A 68 12.41 17.07 -4.30
C THR A 68 12.85 17.84 -5.55
N GLU A 69 13.38 19.05 -5.35
CA GLU A 69 13.95 19.91 -6.39
C GLU A 69 15.28 19.35 -6.93
N LEU A 70 16.06 18.65 -6.11
CA LEU A 70 17.29 17.98 -6.54
C LEU A 70 16.94 16.59 -7.06
N HIS A 71 16.80 16.46 -8.38
CA HIS A 71 16.42 15.19 -9.03
C HIS A 71 17.30 14.00 -8.62
N ASP A 72 18.59 14.23 -8.39
CA ASP A 72 19.54 13.16 -8.07
C ASP A 72 19.41 12.65 -6.63
N ALA A 73 18.81 13.42 -5.71
CA ALA A 73 18.71 13.05 -4.30
C ALA A 73 17.95 11.74 -4.05
N TYR A 74 16.99 11.42 -4.94
CA TYR A 74 16.14 10.24 -4.84
C TYR A 74 16.17 9.41 -6.13
N LYS A 75 17.25 9.51 -6.92
CA LYS A 75 17.33 8.86 -8.24
C LYS A 75 17.06 7.35 -8.15
N SER A 76 17.69 6.64 -7.22
CA SER A 76 17.47 5.19 -7.03
C SER A 76 16.02 4.86 -6.71
N ILE A 77 15.35 5.68 -5.90
CA ILE A 77 13.92 5.52 -5.58
C ILE A 77 13.06 5.68 -6.83
N TYR A 78 13.31 6.73 -7.61
CA TYR A 78 12.56 6.99 -8.85
C TYR A 78 12.73 5.85 -9.85
N GLU A 79 13.95 5.35 -10.05
CA GLU A 79 14.19 4.19 -10.92
C GLU A 79 13.48 2.94 -10.39
N ALA A 80 13.53 2.67 -9.09
CA ALA A 80 12.88 1.51 -8.48
C ALA A 80 11.34 1.55 -8.62
N LEU A 81 10.73 2.74 -8.52
CA LEU A 81 9.31 2.93 -8.82
C LEU A 81 8.99 2.64 -10.30
N VAL A 82 9.81 3.14 -11.23
CA VAL A 82 9.66 2.85 -12.66
C VAL A 82 9.80 1.35 -12.94
N HIS A 83 10.75 0.67 -12.28
CA HIS A 83 10.89 -0.79 -12.39
C HIS A 83 9.60 -1.51 -11.95
N GLY A 84 9.01 -1.10 -10.81
CA GLY A 84 7.72 -1.63 -10.36
C GLY A 84 6.60 -1.39 -11.38
N GLY A 85 6.60 -0.23 -12.05
CA GLY A 85 5.69 0.07 -13.16
C GLY A 85 5.88 -0.84 -14.37
N ILE A 86 7.13 -1.11 -14.77
CA ILE A 86 7.44 -2.04 -15.86
C ILE A 86 6.89 -3.44 -15.56
N GLU A 87 7.07 -3.93 -14.33
CA GLU A 87 6.63 -5.27 -13.93
C GLU A 87 5.11 -5.40 -13.80
N ASN A 88 4.43 -4.32 -13.39
CA ASN A 88 2.95 -4.26 -13.31
C ASN A 88 2.28 -3.76 -14.61
N GLU A 89 3.06 -3.53 -15.67
CA GLU A 89 2.59 -3.03 -16.96
C GLU A 89 1.81 -1.69 -16.89
N VAL A 90 2.19 -0.82 -15.95
CA VAL A 90 1.57 0.50 -15.75
C VAL A 90 2.58 1.63 -15.87
N LYS A 91 2.10 2.82 -16.21
CA LYS A 91 2.91 4.04 -16.16
C LYS A 91 2.90 4.59 -14.73
N VAL A 92 4.06 4.79 -14.14
CA VAL A 92 4.18 5.43 -12.82
C VAL A 92 4.40 6.92 -13.02
N ASP A 93 3.44 7.72 -12.55
CA ASP A 93 3.54 9.17 -12.51
C ASP A 93 4.02 9.60 -11.11
N ILE A 94 5.26 10.07 -11.03
CA ILE A 94 5.91 10.38 -9.75
C ILE A 94 5.63 11.84 -9.40
N ILE A 95 4.79 12.04 -8.38
CA ILE A 95 4.46 13.35 -7.84
C ILE A 95 5.40 13.64 -6.68
N LYS A 96 6.26 14.65 -6.84
CA LYS A 96 7.25 14.99 -5.82
C LYS A 96 6.65 15.97 -4.82
N ILE A 97 6.50 15.56 -3.57
CA ILE A 97 5.93 16.38 -2.51
C ILE A 97 7.04 16.89 -1.59
N LYS A 98 7.15 18.22 -1.47
CA LYS A 98 8.08 18.87 -0.54
C LYS A 98 7.43 18.89 0.85
N VAL A 99 7.93 18.06 1.76
CA VAL A 99 7.33 17.86 3.09
C VAL A 99 7.37 19.11 3.97
N ASP A 100 8.25 20.07 3.68
CA ASP A 100 8.28 21.36 4.38
C ASP A 100 7.04 22.22 4.14
N ASN A 101 6.33 21.98 3.03
CA ASN A 101 5.12 22.73 2.69
C ASN A 101 3.85 22.06 3.26
N VAL A 102 4.01 20.98 4.03
CA VAL A 102 2.90 20.20 4.61
C VAL A 102 2.82 20.53 6.09
N GLU A 103 2.08 21.59 6.40
CA GLU A 103 1.96 22.13 7.78
C GLU A 103 0.63 21.77 8.45
N ASP A 104 -0.42 21.54 7.66
CA ASP A 104 -1.77 21.29 8.17
C ASP A 104 -2.58 20.33 7.26
N GLU A 105 -3.81 20.03 7.68
CA GLU A 105 -4.76 19.16 6.95
C GLU A 105 -5.16 19.71 5.58
N LYS A 106 -5.17 21.04 5.39
CA LYS A 106 -5.49 21.64 4.10
C LYS A 106 -4.37 21.39 3.10
N HIS A 107 -3.13 21.69 3.49
CA HIS A 107 -1.94 21.41 2.69
C HIS A 107 -1.82 19.92 2.37
N LEU A 108 -2.11 19.04 3.33
CA LEU A 108 -2.16 17.59 3.09
C LEU A 108 -3.17 17.23 2.01
N ARG A 109 -4.41 17.72 2.13
CA ARG A 109 -5.46 17.39 1.16
C ARG A 109 -5.09 17.83 -0.25
N GLU A 110 -4.57 19.05 -0.40
CA GLU A 110 -4.17 19.59 -1.70
C GLU A 110 -2.97 18.85 -2.27
N ALA A 111 -1.95 18.55 -1.45
CA ALA A 111 -0.73 17.88 -1.90
C ALA A 111 -0.96 16.42 -2.33
N TYR A 112 -1.91 15.72 -1.70
CA TYR A 112 -2.15 14.30 -1.91
C TYR A 112 -3.44 13.99 -2.71
N GLU A 113 -4.05 15.00 -3.34
CA GLU A 113 -5.24 14.82 -4.17
C GLU A 113 -4.96 13.89 -5.37
N GLY A 114 -5.79 12.86 -5.53
CA GLY A 114 -5.67 11.90 -6.63
C GLY A 114 -4.41 11.02 -6.56
N ILE A 115 -3.72 10.98 -5.42
CA ILE A 115 -2.58 10.08 -5.19
C ILE A 115 -3.07 8.67 -4.87
N HIS A 116 -2.41 7.67 -5.46
CA HIS A 116 -2.78 6.26 -5.31
C HIS A 116 -1.82 5.47 -4.43
N GLY A 117 -0.64 6.04 -4.13
CA GLY A 117 0.35 5.46 -3.23
C GLY A 117 1.32 6.53 -2.75
N ILE A 118 1.79 6.41 -1.51
CA ILE A 118 2.68 7.37 -0.86
C ILE A 118 3.97 6.66 -0.44
N LEU A 119 5.11 7.20 -0.85
CA LEU A 119 6.43 6.74 -0.43
C LEU A 119 7.14 7.85 0.36
N VAL A 120 7.60 7.52 1.57
CA VAL A 120 8.49 8.39 2.36
C VAL A 120 9.90 7.78 2.31
N PRO A 121 10.85 8.44 1.62
CA PRO A 121 12.20 7.91 1.46
C PRO A 121 13.04 8.14 2.71
N GLY A 122 14.26 7.59 2.68
CA GLY A 122 15.28 7.90 3.68
C GLY A 122 15.64 9.39 3.72
N GLY A 123 16.27 9.80 4.81
CA GLY A 123 16.79 11.16 5.00
C GLY A 123 17.70 11.20 6.22
N PHE A 124 18.34 12.35 6.44
CA PHE A 124 19.22 12.59 7.58
C PHE A 124 18.87 13.94 8.22
N GLY A 125 18.90 13.98 9.55
CA GLY A 125 18.63 15.18 10.34
C GLY A 125 17.14 15.52 10.51
N GLU A 126 16.89 16.48 11.41
CA GLU A 126 15.57 16.91 11.93
C GLU A 126 14.64 17.59 10.93
N ARG A 127 15.18 18.00 9.78
CA ARG A 127 14.49 18.91 8.88
C ARG A 127 13.36 18.20 8.11
N GLY A 128 12.13 18.70 8.26
CA GLY A 128 10.95 18.21 7.54
C GLY A 128 10.39 16.89 8.09
N ILE A 129 10.72 16.54 9.34
CA ILE A 129 10.24 15.32 10.01
C ILE A 129 8.73 15.40 10.31
N GLU A 130 8.25 16.51 10.84
CA GLU A 130 6.81 16.69 11.15
C GLU A 130 5.92 16.56 9.91
N GLY A 131 6.30 17.17 8.78
CA GLY A 131 5.58 17.01 7.52
C GLY A 131 5.57 15.56 6.99
N LYS A 132 6.63 14.78 7.24
CA LYS A 132 6.65 13.33 6.95
C LYS A 132 5.71 12.58 7.88
N ILE A 133 5.73 12.84 9.18
CA ILE A 133 4.84 12.19 10.16
C ILE A 133 3.37 12.47 9.81
N LEU A 134 3.03 13.71 9.47
CA LEU A 134 1.71 14.10 8.96
C LEU A 134 1.33 13.36 7.68
N THR A 135 2.28 13.21 6.75
CA THR A 135 2.10 12.41 5.53
C THR A 135 1.81 10.94 5.85
N VAL A 136 2.54 10.33 6.80
CA VAL A 136 2.30 8.94 7.19
C VAL A 136 0.91 8.78 7.83
N LYS A 137 0.51 9.72 8.69
CA LYS A 137 -0.82 9.76 9.31
C LYS A 137 -1.90 9.84 8.23
N HIS A 138 -1.71 10.71 7.24
CA HIS A 138 -2.63 10.84 6.11
C HIS A 138 -2.77 9.51 5.35
N ALA A 139 -1.65 8.87 5.02
CA ALA A 139 -1.66 7.58 4.33
C ALA A 139 -2.44 6.52 5.15
N ARG A 140 -2.10 6.37 6.44
CA ARG A 140 -2.74 5.40 7.35
C ARG A 140 -4.23 5.64 7.50
N THR A 141 -4.64 6.86 7.78
CA THR A 141 -6.05 7.19 8.07
C THR A 141 -6.94 7.17 6.83
N LYS A 142 -6.37 7.39 5.64
CA LYS A 142 -7.09 7.32 4.35
C LYS A 142 -6.94 5.97 3.65
N ASN A 143 -6.24 5.02 4.25
CA ASN A 143 -5.96 3.70 3.67
C ASN A 143 -5.25 3.77 2.30
N ILE A 144 -4.44 4.81 2.08
CA ILE A 144 -3.65 4.97 0.86
C ILE A 144 -2.40 4.09 0.99
N PRO A 145 -2.11 3.19 0.05
CA PRO A 145 -0.91 2.37 0.07
C PRO A 145 0.34 3.17 0.44
N PHE A 146 1.09 2.68 1.43
CA PHE A 146 2.20 3.41 2.04
C PHE A 146 3.48 2.59 2.06
N PHE A 147 4.59 3.21 1.64
CA PHE A 147 5.92 2.64 1.72
C PHE A 147 6.92 3.59 2.42
N GLY A 148 7.36 3.22 3.62
CA GLY A 148 8.41 3.93 4.36
C GLY A 148 9.77 3.25 4.18
N ILE A 149 10.81 3.98 3.79
CA ILE A 149 12.18 3.46 3.64
C ILE A 149 13.12 4.18 4.60
N CYS A 150 13.86 3.42 5.41
CA CYS A 150 14.79 3.90 6.42
C CYS A 150 14.09 4.91 7.35
N LEU A 151 14.39 6.20 7.23
CA LEU A 151 13.68 7.26 7.93
C LEU A 151 12.15 7.22 7.75
N GLY A 152 11.65 6.78 6.59
CA GLY A 152 10.20 6.62 6.38
C GLY A 152 9.57 5.57 7.31
N MET A 153 10.30 4.50 7.63
CA MET A 153 9.86 3.50 8.62
C MET A 153 9.90 4.08 10.04
N GLN A 154 10.94 4.85 10.37
CA GLN A 154 11.03 5.56 11.65
C GLN A 154 9.87 6.55 11.84
N CYS A 155 9.54 7.34 10.82
CA CYS A 155 8.38 8.23 10.84
C CYS A 155 7.06 7.47 11.04
N MET A 156 6.94 6.24 10.50
CA MET A 156 5.78 5.38 10.69
C MET A 156 5.63 4.91 12.14
N VAL A 157 6.74 4.55 12.79
CA VAL A 157 6.78 4.18 14.21
C VAL A 157 6.41 5.37 15.10
N ILE A 158 6.98 6.55 14.81
CA ILE A 158 6.67 7.79 15.53
C ILE A 158 5.19 8.16 15.37
N GLU A 159 4.66 8.13 14.14
CA GLU A 159 3.25 8.41 13.87
C GLU A 159 2.34 7.48 14.66
N PHE A 160 2.65 6.19 14.68
CA PHE A 160 1.87 5.19 15.39
C PHE A 160 1.88 5.43 16.91
N ALA A 161 3.05 5.72 17.48
CA ALA A 161 3.17 6.06 18.89
C ALA A 161 2.31 7.27 19.25
N ARG A 162 2.40 8.35 18.47
CA ARG A 162 1.65 9.59 18.71
C ARG A 162 0.15 9.42 18.55
N ASN A 163 -0.29 8.78 17.46
CA ASN A 163 -1.70 8.81 17.04
C ASN A 163 -2.50 7.55 17.37
N VAL A 164 -1.84 6.44 17.70
CA VAL A 164 -2.51 5.18 18.10
C VAL A 164 -2.32 4.90 19.57
N LEU A 165 -1.10 5.05 20.10
CA LEU A 165 -0.82 4.85 21.54
C LEU A 165 -1.09 6.08 22.41
N GLY A 166 -1.22 7.27 21.79
CA GLY A 166 -1.42 8.53 22.52
C GLY A 166 -0.14 9.09 23.16
N PHE A 167 1.04 8.59 22.78
CA PHE A 167 2.33 9.14 23.22
C PHE A 167 2.63 10.40 22.42
N THR A 168 1.97 11.50 22.77
CA THR A 168 1.95 12.75 21.97
C THR A 168 3.33 13.31 21.68
N ASP A 169 4.27 13.11 22.62
CA ASP A 169 5.64 13.59 22.52
C ASP A 169 6.61 12.57 21.89
N ALA A 170 6.15 11.40 21.46
CA ALA A 170 7.03 10.35 20.95
C ALA A 170 7.90 10.81 19.77
N ASN A 171 9.19 10.50 19.81
CA ASN A 171 10.12 10.93 18.79
C ASN A 171 11.33 9.98 18.62
N SER A 172 12.21 10.34 17.71
CA SER A 172 13.57 9.80 17.63
C SER A 172 14.52 10.66 18.46
N THR A 173 15.43 10.05 19.21
CA THR A 173 16.53 10.78 19.86
C THR A 173 17.46 11.47 18.87
N GLU A 174 17.37 11.15 17.58
CA GLU A 174 18.05 11.90 16.51
C GLU A 174 17.55 13.35 16.38
N PHE A 175 16.26 13.57 16.63
CA PHE A 175 15.58 14.84 16.37
C PHE A 175 15.18 15.55 17.65
N ASP A 176 14.91 14.79 18.70
CA ASP A 176 14.52 15.30 20.00
C ASP A 176 15.08 14.39 21.09
N ILE A 177 16.16 14.83 21.72
CA ILE A 177 16.84 14.08 22.78
C ILE A 177 16.07 14.11 24.10
N GLU A 178 15.17 15.07 24.28
CA GLU A 178 14.42 15.29 25.52
C GLU A 178 13.03 14.62 25.49
N THR A 179 12.68 13.95 24.38
CA THR A 179 11.39 13.26 24.21
C THR A 179 11.12 12.30 25.37
N GLU A 180 9.92 12.37 25.93
CA GLU A 180 9.49 11.43 26.98
C GLU A 180 9.38 9.98 26.45
N TYR A 181 9.14 9.84 25.14
CA TYR A 181 8.91 8.55 24.50
C TYR A 181 9.86 8.35 23.30
N PRO A 182 11.15 8.02 23.53
CA PRO A 182 12.13 7.80 22.47
C PRO A 182 11.89 6.46 21.78
N VAL A 183 10.92 6.39 20.85
CA VAL A 183 10.50 5.16 20.16
C VAL A 183 11.48 4.71 19.08
N ILE A 184 12.34 5.64 18.66
CA ILE A 184 13.52 5.39 17.83
C ILE A 184 14.73 5.94 18.59
N SER A 185 15.78 5.15 18.75
CA SER A 185 16.95 5.57 19.53
C SER A 185 18.22 4.89 19.04
N LEU A 186 19.40 5.36 19.48
CA LEU A 186 20.62 4.58 19.30
C LEU A 186 20.53 3.31 20.14
N MET A 187 21.21 2.24 19.69
CA MET A 187 21.24 0.97 20.45
C MET A 187 21.87 1.15 21.83
N GLU A 188 22.89 2.00 21.95
CA GLU A 188 23.57 2.33 23.22
C GLU A 188 22.66 3.02 24.24
N GLU A 189 21.60 3.68 23.77
CA GLU A 189 20.60 4.35 24.60
C GLU A 189 19.53 3.38 25.11
N GLN A 190 19.49 2.14 24.61
CA GLN A 190 18.50 1.15 25.01
C GLN A 190 18.96 0.35 26.23
N ASP A 191 18.05 0.22 27.22
CA ASP A 191 18.31 -0.52 28.44
C ASP A 191 18.80 -1.96 28.17
N GLY A 192 19.89 -2.34 28.83
CA GLY A 192 20.44 -3.69 28.72
C GLY A 192 21.36 -3.94 27.52
N VAL A 193 21.66 -2.90 26.72
CA VAL A 193 22.60 -2.99 25.59
C VAL A 193 23.99 -2.48 26.01
N ALA A 194 24.84 -3.38 26.49
CA ALA A 194 26.26 -3.08 26.70
C ALA A 194 27.08 -3.52 25.47
N ASN A 195 27.86 -2.62 24.88
CA ASN A 195 28.87 -2.87 23.84
C ASN A 195 28.38 -3.14 22.39
N LEU A 196 27.11 -2.87 22.05
CA LEU A 196 26.68 -2.81 20.64
C LEU A 196 26.75 -1.34 20.18
N GLY A 197 27.95 -0.88 19.84
CA GLY A 197 28.18 0.54 19.55
C GLY A 197 27.22 1.12 18.50
N GLY A 198 26.84 2.39 18.65
CA GLY A 198 25.97 3.21 17.79
C GLY A 198 26.60 3.55 16.43
N THR A 199 27.41 2.63 15.93
CA THR A 199 28.12 2.71 14.66
C THR A 199 27.14 2.56 13.49
N MET A 200 27.49 3.17 12.36
CA MET A 200 26.67 3.12 11.15
C MET A 200 26.50 1.66 10.68
N ARG A 201 25.26 1.16 10.65
CA ARG A 201 24.93 -0.06 9.93
C ARG A 201 25.00 0.23 8.45
N LEU A 202 25.93 -0.42 7.77
CA LEU A 202 26.23 -0.18 6.37
C LEU A 202 26.34 -1.51 5.60
N GLY A 203 25.75 -1.55 4.42
CA GLY A 203 25.89 -2.69 3.50
C GLY A 203 24.84 -3.78 3.72
N SER A 204 25.07 -4.95 3.12
CA SER A 204 24.10 -6.04 3.08
C SER A 204 24.02 -6.76 4.42
N GLN A 205 22.82 -6.89 4.99
CA GLN A 205 22.57 -7.61 6.24
C GLN A 205 21.33 -8.50 6.11
N PRO A 206 21.31 -9.66 6.81
CA PRO A 206 20.19 -10.59 6.77
C PRO A 206 19.01 -10.13 7.62
N ALA A 207 17.79 -10.44 7.20
CA ALA A 207 16.58 -10.29 8.00
C ALA A 207 15.68 -11.52 7.87
N ILE A 208 14.97 -11.87 8.94
CA ILE A 208 14.01 -12.96 9.01
C ILE A 208 12.61 -12.36 8.94
N LEU A 209 11.80 -12.85 7.99
CA LEU A 209 10.46 -12.30 7.76
C LEU A 209 9.41 -13.04 8.57
N THR A 210 8.55 -12.29 9.26
CA THR A 210 7.42 -12.81 10.03
C THR A 210 6.42 -13.51 9.13
N LEU A 211 5.90 -14.67 9.54
CA LEU A 211 4.88 -15.40 8.78
C LEU A 211 3.60 -14.57 8.63
N LYS A 212 2.96 -14.66 7.45
CA LYS A 212 1.71 -13.96 7.10
C LYS A 212 1.80 -12.43 7.15
N SER A 213 3.01 -11.86 7.02
CA SER A 213 3.21 -10.43 6.84
C SER A 213 3.12 -10.05 5.36
N LYS A 214 2.75 -8.80 5.06
CA LYS A 214 2.72 -8.29 3.67
C LYS A 214 4.10 -8.34 3.03
N LEU A 215 5.14 -8.13 3.84
CA LEU A 215 6.54 -8.22 3.47
C LEU A 215 6.89 -9.66 3.07
N ARG A 216 6.44 -10.65 3.85
CA ARG A 216 6.65 -12.08 3.54
C ARG A 216 6.00 -12.49 2.23
N ASP A 217 4.80 -12.00 2.01
CA ASP A 217 4.02 -12.27 0.79
C ASP A 217 4.68 -11.62 -0.44
N ALA A 218 5.20 -10.39 -0.30
CA ALA A 218 5.90 -9.69 -1.37
C ALA A 218 7.21 -10.39 -1.78
N TYR A 219 8.04 -10.78 -0.79
CA TYR A 219 9.32 -11.44 -1.07
C TYR A 219 9.18 -12.93 -1.42
N ASN A 220 8.09 -13.57 -1.00
CA ASN A 220 7.91 -15.02 -1.08
C ASN A 220 9.11 -15.81 -0.49
N SER A 221 9.67 -15.34 0.63
CA SER A 221 10.88 -15.91 1.23
C SER A 221 10.90 -15.83 2.75
N GLU A 222 11.28 -16.96 3.37
CA GLU A 222 12.21 -17.05 4.51
C GLU A 222 12.83 -15.78 5.08
N LYS A 223 13.93 -15.51 4.42
CA LYS A 223 15.07 -14.77 4.86
C LYS A 223 15.47 -13.93 3.67
N ILE A 224 15.81 -12.70 3.93
CA ILE A 224 16.24 -11.76 2.91
C ILE A 224 17.59 -11.19 3.30
N ASN A 225 18.26 -10.56 2.35
CA ASN A 225 19.48 -9.80 2.59
C ASN A 225 19.31 -8.44 1.93
N GLU A 226 19.39 -7.37 2.71
CA GLU A 226 19.10 -6.01 2.25
C GLU A 226 20.18 -5.02 2.69
N ARG A 227 20.26 -3.88 1.99
CA ARG A 227 21.32 -2.89 2.24
C ARG A 227 20.88 -1.86 3.28
N HIS A 228 21.67 -1.69 4.33
CA HIS A 228 21.45 -0.72 5.39
C HIS A 228 22.35 0.51 5.23
N ARG A 229 21.87 1.65 5.71
CA ARG A 229 22.62 2.90 5.89
C ARG A 229 21.95 3.80 6.95
N HIS A 230 21.99 3.38 8.21
CA HIS A 230 21.43 4.13 9.34
C HIS A 230 22.18 3.83 10.65
N ARG A 231 21.85 4.56 11.71
CA ARG A 231 22.40 4.38 13.06
C ARG A 231 21.31 4.13 14.11
N TYR A 232 20.20 4.87 13.98
CA TYR A 232 19.07 4.77 14.89
C TYR A 232 18.23 3.55 14.57
N GLU A 233 17.70 2.94 15.62
CA GLU A 233 16.95 1.70 15.61
C GLU A 233 15.61 1.86 16.31
N PHE A 234 14.69 0.95 16.03
CA PHE A 234 13.48 0.81 16.83
C PHE A 234 13.84 0.51 18.30
N THR A 235 13.22 1.23 19.23
CA THR A 235 13.50 1.05 20.66
C THR A 235 12.65 -0.10 21.22
N ASN A 236 13.31 -1.21 21.55
CA ASN A 236 12.66 -2.48 21.85
C ASN A 236 11.69 -2.46 23.03
N LYS A 237 11.85 -1.53 23.98
CA LYS A 237 10.91 -1.36 25.11
C LYS A 237 9.46 -1.14 24.66
N TYR A 238 9.24 -0.56 23.47
CA TYR A 238 7.90 -0.31 22.93
C TYR A 238 7.36 -1.42 22.04
N ARG A 239 8.16 -2.45 21.73
CA ARG A 239 7.80 -3.48 20.76
C ARG A 239 6.47 -4.14 21.10
N LYS A 240 6.37 -4.65 22.33
CA LYS A 240 5.20 -5.38 22.81
C LYS A 240 3.91 -4.53 22.79
N ILE A 241 3.96 -3.31 23.32
CA ILE A 241 2.79 -2.43 23.36
C ILE A 241 2.35 -2.01 21.95
N MET A 242 3.27 -1.79 21.03
CA MET A 242 2.95 -1.49 19.64
C MET A 242 2.31 -2.69 18.91
N GLU A 243 2.83 -3.90 19.14
CA GLU A 243 2.26 -5.15 18.60
C GLU A 243 0.83 -5.41 19.09
N GLU A 244 0.60 -5.26 20.39
CA GLU A 244 -0.71 -5.42 21.01
C GLU A 244 -1.76 -4.43 20.44
N ASN A 245 -1.31 -3.26 19.98
CA ASN A 245 -2.18 -2.22 19.40
C ASN A 245 -2.22 -2.23 17.86
N GLY A 246 -1.59 -3.21 17.20
CA GLY A 246 -1.78 -3.45 15.77
C GLY A 246 -0.66 -2.99 14.84
N LEU A 247 0.53 -2.68 15.36
CA LEU A 247 1.76 -2.58 14.56
C LEU A 247 2.42 -3.97 14.48
N VAL A 248 2.55 -4.53 13.29
CA VAL A 248 3.20 -5.84 13.11
C VAL A 248 4.70 -5.64 12.97
N ILE A 249 5.52 -6.35 13.77
CA ILE A 249 6.96 -6.50 13.51
C ILE A 249 7.12 -7.50 12.35
N ALA A 250 7.34 -6.98 11.14
CA ALA A 250 7.30 -7.76 9.92
C ALA A 250 8.64 -8.42 9.56
N ALA A 251 9.74 -7.90 10.10
CA ALA A 251 11.05 -8.51 9.99
C ALA A 251 11.95 -8.13 11.18
N THR A 252 12.85 -9.04 11.53
CA THR A 252 13.91 -8.78 12.51
C THR A 252 15.27 -9.26 12.00
N SER A 253 16.34 -8.79 12.65
CA SER A 253 17.65 -9.44 12.54
C SER A 253 17.57 -10.93 12.96
N PRO A 254 18.54 -11.78 12.56
CA PRO A 254 18.50 -13.21 12.88
C PRO A 254 18.48 -13.54 14.37
N ASP A 255 19.04 -12.67 15.21
CA ASP A 255 19.01 -12.77 16.68
C ASP A 255 17.72 -12.19 17.30
N GLY A 256 16.83 -11.61 16.48
CA GLY A 256 15.58 -11.00 16.90
C GLY A 256 15.71 -9.63 17.56
N GLN A 257 16.93 -9.11 17.70
CA GLN A 257 17.19 -7.88 18.49
C GLN A 257 16.79 -6.62 17.73
N LEU A 258 17.05 -6.55 16.42
CA LEU A 258 16.76 -5.37 15.62
C LEU A 258 15.45 -5.55 14.85
N VAL A 259 14.62 -4.53 14.84
CA VAL A 259 13.41 -4.49 14.00
C VAL A 259 13.82 -3.94 12.63
N GLU A 260 13.66 -4.76 11.59
CA GLU A 260 14.07 -4.40 10.22
C GLU A 260 12.89 -3.92 9.38
N ALA A 261 11.67 -4.27 9.77
CA ALA A 261 10.46 -3.83 9.10
C ALA A 261 9.24 -3.86 10.03
N VAL A 262 8.29 -2.96 9.77
CA VAL A 262 6.99 -2.89 10.44
C VAL A 262 5.86 -2.74 9.43
N GLU A 263 4.66 -3.16 9.82
CA GLU A 263 3.45 -3.02 9.02
C GLU A 263 2.27 -2.58 9.86
N TYR A 264 1.33 -1.85 9.27
CA TYR A 264 0.02 -1.65 9.90
C TYR A 264 -0.86 -2.88 9.65
N LYS A 265 -1.39 -3.48 10.73
CA LYS A 265 -2.22 -4.69 10.65
C LYS A 265 -3.51 -4.47 9.84
N SER A 266 -4.24 -3.38 10.13
CA SER A 266 -5.55 -3.08 9.52
C SER A 266 -5.48 -2.33 8.19
N HIS A 267 -4.29 -1.87 7.79
CA HIS A 267 -4.11 -1.10 6.56
C HIS A 267 -3.96 -2.03 5.33
N PRO A 268 -4.55 -1.71 4.16
CA PRO A 268 -4.48 -2.58 2.98
C PRO A 268 -3.05 -2.92 2.57
N TRP A 269 -2.20 -1.91 2.47
CA TRP A 269 -0.77 -2.09 2.22
C TRP A 269 0.03 -0.94 2.82
N GLY A 270 0.52 -1.11 4.05
CA GLY A 270 1.30 -0.10 4.77
C GLY A 270 2.53 -0.75 5.36
N VAL A 271 3.67 -0.54 4.72
CA VAL A 271 4.93 -1.23 5.00
C VAL A 271 6.03 -0.19 5.25
N GLY A 272 6.75 -0.33 6.36
CA GLY A 272 7.97 0.42 6.65
C GLY A 272 9.15 -0.55 6.73
N VAL A 273 10.26 -0.25 6.07
CA VAL A 273 11.51 -1.00 6.16
C VAL A 273 12.66 -0.11 6.58
N GLN A 274 13.59 -0.64 7.36
CA GLN A 274 14.77 0.08 7.83
C GLN A 274 15.89 0.10 6.79
N PHE A 275 15.93 -0.92 5.92
CA PHE A 275 16.88 -1.05 4.81
C PHE A 275 16.47 -0.27 3.55
N HIS A 276 17.32 -0.29 2.53
CA HIS A 276 17.20 0.41 1.25
C HIS A 276 17.02 -0.57 0.07
N PRO A 277 15.77 -1.01 -0.19
CA PRO A 277 15.48 -1.97 -1.26
C PRO A 277 15.71 -1.41 -2.67
N GLU A 278 15.72 -0.08 -2.82
CA GLU A 278 15.89 0.59 -4.10
C GLU A 278 17.23 0.29 -4.77
N PHE A 279 18.27 -0.02 -3.99
CA PHE A 279 19.59 -0.35 -4.51
C PHE A 279 19.69 -1.72 -5.17
N LYS A 280 18.69 -2.58 -4.98
CA LYS A 280 18.63 -3.92 -5.58
C LYS A 280 17.63 -4.03 -6.72
N SER A 281 16.80 -3.02 -6.95
CA SER A 281 15.84 -3.01 -8.04
C SER A 281 16.53 -2.89 -9.40
N LYS A 282 16.04 -3.64 -10.40
CA LYS A 282 16.55 -3.58 -11.78
C LYS A 282 15.40 -3.42 -12.77
N PRO A 283 15.62 -2.85 -13.98
CA PRO A 283 14.58 -2.75 -15.00
C PRO A 283 14.02 -4.11 -15.44
N VAL A 284 14.86 -5.14 -15.44
CA VAL A 284 14.49 -6.51 -15.85
C VAL A 284 13.77 -7.31 -14.76
N LYS A 285 13.89 -6.86 -13.51
CA LYS A 285 13.29 -7.48 -12.33
C LYS A 285 13.19 -6.41 -11.26
N ALA A 286 11.99 -5.87 -11.06
CA ALA A 286 11.77 -4.90 -10.01
C ALA A 286 12.06 -5.55 -8.66
N HIS A 287 12.47 -4.72 -7.71
CA HIS A 287 12.57 -5.20 -6.35
C HIS A 287 11.18 -5.56 -5.83
N GLU A 288 11.08 -6.67 -5.10
CA GLU A 288 9.83 -7.30 -4.69
C GLU A 288 8.89 -6.32 -3.96
N LEU A 289 9.42 -5.47 -3.08
CA LEU A 289 8.63 -4.43 -2.41
C LEU A 289 8.14 -3.31 -3.31
N PHE A 290 8.93 -2.89 -4.29
CA PHE A 290 8.48 -1.86 -5.25
C PHE A 290 7.42 -2.44 -6.19
N ASN A 291 7.57 -3.70 -6.61
CA ASN A 291 6.55 -4.42 -7.36
C ASN A 291 5.23 -4.49 -6.58
N ALA A 292 5.29 -4.95 -5.32
CA ALA A 292 4.11 -5.05 -4.46
C ALA A 292 3.48 -3.68 -4.17
N PHE A 293 4.27 -2.64 -3.93
CA PHE A 293 3.78 -1.29 -3.69
C PHE A 293 3.00 -0.73 -4.88
N ILE A 294 3.56 -0.83 -6.09
CA ILE A 294 2.91 -0.36 -7.32
C ILE A 294 1.64 -1.15 -7.58
N LYS A 295 1.68 -2.49 -7.43
CA LYS A 295 0.49 -3.34 -7.54
C LYS A 295 -0.65 -2.87 -6.61
N ASN A 296 -0.35 -2.68 -5.33
CA ASN A 296 -1.36 -2.26 -4.35
C ASN A 296 -1.85 -0.83 -4.59
N SER A 297 -1.01 0.06 -5.10
CA SER A 297 -1.39 1.42 -5.51
C SER A 297 -2.35 1.40 -6.71
N LEU A 298 -2.10 0.51 -7.68
CA LEU A 298 -3.00 0.30 -8.81
C LEU A 298 -4.34 -0.30 -8.38
N ASP A 299 -4.32 -1.29 -7.48
CA ASP A 299 -5.53 -1.89 -6.92
C ASP A 299 -6.36 -0.85 -6.15
N PHE A 300 -5.70 0.06 -5.41
CA PHE A 300 -6.33 1.19 -4.74
C PHE A 300 -6.98 2.17 -5.72
N LYS A 301 -6.28 2.56 -6.79
CA LYS A 301 -6.83 3.41 -7.88
C LYS A 301 -8.12 2.83 -8.43
N ARG A 302 -8.07 1.57 -8.89
CA ARG A 302 -9.21 0.89 -9.50
C ARG A 302 -10.38 0.74 -8.54
N LYS A 303 -10.10 0.52 -7.24
CA LYS A 303 -11.14 0.52 -6.20
C LYS A 303 -11.81 1.89 -6.07
N LYS A 304 -11.02 2.97 -6.03
CA LYS A 304 -11.56 4.34 -5.93
C LYS A 304 -12.40 4.74 -7.14
N GLU A 305 -11.98 4.36 -8.34
CA GLU A 305 -12.75 4.59 -9.57
C GLU A 305 -14.09 3.85 -9.55
N LYS A 306 -14.11 2.60 -9.08
CA LYS A 306 -15.35 1.83 -8.90
C LYS A 306 -16.28 2.44 -7.85
N GLU A 307 -15.72 2.88 -6.71
CA GLU A 307 -16.49 3.56 -5.66
C GLU A 307 -17.10 4.88 -6.18
N ALA A 308 -16.35 5.66 -6.96
CA ALA A 308 -16.83 6.90 -7.56
C ALA A 308 -17.96 6.64 -8.58
N ALA A 309 -17.76 5.69 -9.51
CA ALA A 309 -18.77 5.32 -10.49
C ALA A 309 -20.07 4.82 -9.82
N ALA A 310 -19.96 3.99 -8.78
CA ALA A 310 -21.14 3.51 -8.03
C ALA A 310 -21.87 4.65 -7.29
N ALA A 311 -21.14 5.65 -6.81
CA ALA A 311 -21.75 6.83 -6.17
C ALA A 311 -22.46 7.75 -7.17
N GLU A 312 -21.95 7.86 -8.40
CA GLU A 312 -22.62 8.59 -9.48
C GLU A 312 -23.92 7.92 -9.91
N VAL A 313 -23.92 6.60 -10.08
CA VAL A 313 -25.14 5.83 -10.40
C VAL A 313 -26.22 6.02 -9.33
N LYS A 314 -25.85 5.94 -8.04
CA LYS A 314 -26.81 6.19 -6.95
C LYS A 314 -27.40 7.59 -6.95
N LYS A 315 -26.58 8.61 -7.25
CA LYS A 315 -27.07 10.00 -7.36
C LYS A 315 -28.00 10.20 -8.56
N GLU A 316 -27.82 9.43 -9.64
CA GLU A 316 -28.74 9.44 -10.77
C GLU A 316 -30.04 8.70 -10.44
N GLU A 317 -29.97 7.56 -9.76
CA GLU A 317 -31.15 6.81 -9.27
C GLU A 317 -31.99 7.66 -8.30
N GLU A 318 -31.38 8.31 -7.31
CA GLU A 318 -32.08 9.22 -6.36
C GLU A 318 -32.75 10.40 -7.09
N LYS A 319 -32.11 10.96 -8.13
CA LYS A 319 -32.70 12.04 -8.94
C LYS A 319 -33.85 11.57 -9.84
N VAL A 320 -33.84 10.30 -10.25
CA VAL A 320 -34.94 9.72 -11.03
C VAL A 320 -36.11 9.42 -10.11
N GLU A 321 -35.88 8.89 -8.90
CA GLU A 321 -36.92 8.69 -7.88
C GLU A 321 -37.57 10.02 -7.46
N GLU A 322 -36.79 11.06 -7.17
CA GLU A 322 -37.31 12.39 -6.81
C GLU A 322 -38.16 13.00 -7.95
N LYS A 323 -37.79 12.78 -9.22
CA LYS A 323 -38.59 13.18 -10.37
C LYS A 323 -39.85 12.34 -10.58
N VAL A 324 -39.84 11.06 -10.21
CA VAL A 324 -41.03 10.21 -10.31
C VAL A 324 -42.04 10.61 -9.23
N GLU A 325 -41.59 10.91 -8.01
CA GLU A 325 -42.45 11.46 -6.95
C GLU A 325 -43.06 12.83 -7.36
N GLU A 326 -42.28 13.71 -8.00
CA GLU A 326 -42.77 15.01 -8.50
C GLU A 326 -43.77 14.89 -9.68
N ILE A 327 -43.76 13.77 -10.40
CA ILE A 327 -44.72 13.45 -11.48
C ILE A 327 -45.97 12.71 -10.95
N GLU A 328 -45.90 12.08 -9.78
CA GLU A 328 -47.05 11.44 -9.13
C GLU A 328 -47.89 12.42 -8.29
N GLU A 329 -47.32 13.53 -7.80
CA GLU A 329 -48.05 14.59 -7.08
C GLU A 329 -49.10 15.42 -7.88
N PRO A 330 -49.11 15.55 -9.23
CA PRO A 330 -50.20 16.23 -9.92
C PRO A 330 -51.45 15.33 -10.07
N ALA A 331 -51.37 14.03 -9.83
CA ALA A 331 -52.48 13.09 -10.06
C ALA A 331 -53.48 13.00 -8.90
N GLU A 332 -53.18 13.57 -7.72
CA GLU A 332 -54.13 13.68 -6.61
C GLU A 332 -54.91 15.02 -6.61
N ALA A 333 -54.47 16.04 -7.35
CA ALA A 333 -55.16 17.34 -7.41
C ALA A 333 -56.35 17.38 -8.39
N GLU A 334 -56.47 16.46 -9.35
CA GLU A 334 -57.60 16.41 -10.30
C GLU A 334 -58.76 15.48 -9.87
N LYS A 335 -58.76 14.96 -8.63
CA LYS A 335 -59.88 14.15 -8.10
C LYS A 335 -60.79 14.86 -7.10
N GLU A 336 -60.58 16.15 -6.81
CA GLU A 336 -61.40 16.91 -5.85
C GLU A 336 -62.38 17.94 -6.44
N GLU A 337 -62.44 18.18 -7.75
CA GLU A 337 -63.40 19.16 -8.31
C GLU A 337 -64.71 18.57 -8.90
N GLU A 338 -64.91 17.25 -8.91
CA GLU A 338 -66.17 16.64 -9.41
C GLU A 338 -67.01 15.97 -8.31
N LYS A 339 -67.11 16.59 -7.13
CA LYS A 339 -68.04 16.17 -6.05
C LYS A 339 -68.63 17.33 -5.24
N VAL A 340 -69.23 18.31 -5.90
CA VAL A 340 -70.27 19.13 -5.25
C VAL A 340 -71.37 19.43 -6.25
N GLU A 341 -72.27 18.49 -6.48
CA GLU A 341 -73.71 18.79 -6.45
C GLU A 341 -74.51 17.48 -6.37
N GLU A 342 -75.69 17.60 -5.75
CA GLU A 342 -76.76 16.61 -5.72
C GLU A 342 -76.85 15.67 -4.51
N LYS A 343 -77.47 16.21 -3.45
CA LYS A 343 -78.27 15.48 -2.47
C LYS A 343 -79.72 15.96 -2.58
N ALA A 344 -80.64 15.11 -3.04
CA ALA A 344 -81.95 14.93 -2.41
C ALA A 344 -82.75 13.78 -3.05
N ALA A 345 -83.31 12.95 -2.15
CA ALA A 345 -84.51 12.11 -2.30
C ALA A 345 -84.38 10.70 -2.92
N GLU A 346 -84.20 9.74 -2.00
CA GLU A 346 -84.71 8.36 -1.97
C GLU A 346 -86.27 8.27 -2.02
N PRO A 347 -86.92 7.08 -2.05
CA PRO A 347 -86.47 5.72 -2.41
C PRO A 347 -87.53 4.85 -3.17
N ALA A 348 -87.17 3.57 -3.39
CA ALA A 348 -87.98 2.34 -3.21
C ALA A 348 -88.19 1.46 -4.48
N PRO A 349 -88.44 0.13 -4.35
CA PRO A 349 -87.38 -0.89 -4.41
C PRO A 349 -87.78 -2.14 -5.25
N GLU A 350 -87.00 -3.23 -5.11
CA GLU A 350 -87.31 -4.65 -5.46
C GLU A 350 -86.90 -5.13 -6.88
N GLN A 351 -86.39 -6.34 -7.13
CA GLN A 351 -86.05 -7.52 -6.31
C GLN A 351 -85.26 -8.52 -7.21
N LYS A 352 -84.40 -9.34 -6.58
CA LYS A 352 -84.14 -10.78 -6.85
C LYS A 352 -83.45 -11.22 -8.17
N LYS A 353 -82.27 -11.85 -8.07
CA LYS A 353 -82.06 -13.32 -7.90
C LYS A 353 -80.57 -13.73 -8.04
N GLU A 354 -80.15 -14.65 -7.17
CA GLU A 354 -78.98 -15.57 -7.26
C GLU A 354 -78.96 -16.40 -8.59
N PRO A 355 -77.91 -17.17 -9.00
CA PRO A 355 -76.96 -17.93 -8.15
C PRO A 355 -75.51 -18.22 -8.67
N GLU A 356 -74.74 -18.91 -7.80
CA GLU A 356 -73.77 -20.02 -8.03
C GLU A 356 -72.32 -19.86 -8.61
N GLU A 357 -71.41 -20.57 -7.89
CA GLU A 357 -70.16 -21.27 -8.31
C GLU A 357 -68.92 -20.43 -8.74
N LYS A 358 -67.62 -20.77 -8.53
CA LYS A 358 -66.87 -22.01 -8.22
C LYS A 358 -65.39 -21.67 -7.81
N LYS A 359 -64.79 -22.62 -7.06
CA LYS A 359 -63.37 -22.98 -6.72
C LYS A 359 -62.19 -22.25 -7.44
N VAL A 360 -60.99 -22.07 -6.83
CA VAL A 360 -59.88 -23.07 -6.68
C VAL A 360 -58.79 -22.57 -5.66
N LYS A 361 -58.16 -23.50 -4.93
CA LYS A 361 -56.97 -23.35 -4.04
C LYS A 361 -55.68 -23.87 -4.69
N ALA A 362 -54.52 -23.25 -4.39
CA ALA A 362 -53.15 -23.79 -4.28
C ALA A 362 -52.27 -22.65 -3.69
N VAL A 363 -51.51 -22.70 -2.58
CA VAL A 363 -50.41 -23.56 -2.04
C VAL A 363 -49.18 -23.64 -2.94
N ILE A 364 -48.09 -22.93 -2.60
CA ILE A 364 -46.67 -23.34 -2.74
C ILE A 364 -45.82 -22.70 -1.62
N ASP A 365 -45.00 -23.54 -0.98
CA ASP A 365 -44.05 -23.34 0.14
C ASP A 365 -42.73 -22.64 -0.23
N ILE A 366 -42.07 -22.06 0.79
CA ILE A 366 -40.67 -21.60 0.80
C ILE A 366 -39.85 -22.54 1.70
N PRO A 367 -38.71 -23.12 1.27
CA PRO A 367 -37.85 -23.88 2.18
C PRO A 367 -36.73 -23.03 2.82
N GLU A 368 -36.67 -23.10 4.16
CA GLU A 368 -35.58 -22.63 5.02
C GLU A 368 -34.29 -23.47 4.83
N ILE A 369 -33.12 -22.81 4.82
CA ILE A 369 -31.81 -23.48 4.89
C ILE A 369 -31.26 -23.33 6.32
N LYS A 370 -31.17 -24.46 7.04
CA LYS A 370 -30.47 -24.59 8.33
C LYS A 370 -28.99 -24.93 8.12
N ALA A 371 -28.16 -24.28 8.92
CA ALA A 371 -26.72 -24.52 9.05
C ALA A 371 -26.41 -25.90 9.65
N VAL A 372 -25.34 -26.52 9.16
CA VAL A 372 -24.61 -27.60 9.86
C VAL A 372 -23.11 -27.27 9.77
N ILE A 373 -22.53 -27.07 10.94
CA ILE A 373 -21.09 -26.95 11.19
C ILE A 373 -20.61 -28.38 11.48
N ASP A 374 -19.62 -28.86 10.74
CA ASP A 374 -18.90 -30.09 11.07
C ASP A 374 -17.40 -29.80 11.09
N ILE A 375 -16.78 -30.01 12.25
CA ILE A 375 -15.37 -29.79 12.56
C ILE A 375 -14.70 -31.17 12.63
N PRO A 376 -13.69 -31.49 11.79
CA PRO A 376 -12.90 -32.69 11.99
C PRO A 376 -11.81 -32.49 13.06
N GLU A 377 -11.78 -33.41 14.00
CA GLU A 377 -10.82 -33.52 15.11
C GLU A 377 -9.35 -33.60 14.67
N MET A 378 -8.50 -32.83 15.34
CA MET A 378 -7.03 -32.97 15.30
C MET A 378 -6.59 -34.22 16.07
N LYS A 379 -6.00 -35.18 15.37
CA LYS A 379 -5.22 -36.27 16.00
C LYS A 379 -3.96 -35.70 16.65
N LYS A 380 -3.84 -35.91 17.96
CA LYS A 380 -2.61 -35.75 18.74
C LYS A 380 -1.66 -36.91 18.41
N GLU A 381 -0.57 -36.64 17.69
CA GLU A 381 0.62 -37.49 17.76
C GLU A 381 1.58 -36.92 18.81
N LYS A 382 1.71 -37.66 19.91
CA LYS A 382 2.84 -37.55 20.83
C LYS A 382 4.06 -38.11 20.11
N LYS A 383 5.10 -37.30 19.91
CA LYS A 383 6.46 -37.80 19.74
C LYS A 383 7.29 -37.39 20.94
N GLU A 384 7.78 -38.42 21.62
CA GLU A 384 8.60 -38.39 22.81
C GLU A 384 9.92 -37.66 22.55
N GLU A 385 10.25 -36.71 23.43
CA GLU A 385 11.63 -36.29 23.65
C GLU A 385 12.42 -37.45 24.29
N LYS A 386 13.54 -37.82 23.68
CA LYS A 386 14.64 -38.48 24.37
C LYS A 386 15.79 -37.49 24.53
N PRO A 387 16.43 -37.41 25.71
CA PRO A 387 17.55 -36.52 25.94
C PRO A 387 18.84 -37.22 25.48
N GLU A 388 19.64 -36.56 24.64
CA GLU A 388 21.01 -36.99 24.40
C GLU A 388 22.01 -36.02 25.06
N LYS A 389 22.92 -36.64 25.80
CA LYS A 389 23.87 -36.05 26.74
C LYS A 389 25.05 -35.42 26.01
N LYS A 390 25.53 -34.31 26.60
CA LYS A 390 26.92 -33.87 26.79
C LYS A 390 28.05 -34.68 26.10
N LYS A 391 28.87 -33.96 25.33
CA LYS A 391 30.36 -33.92 25.32
C LYS A 391 30.73 -32.52 24.79
N GLU A 392 31.31 -31.57 25.53
CA GLU A 392 32.65 -31.51 26.13
C GLU A 392 33.79 -31.96 25.19
N GLU A 393 34.44 -30.98 24.57
CA GLU A 393 35.85 -30.88 24.10
C GLU A 393 35.96 -29.43 23.54
N LYS A 394 36.56 -28.43 24.19
CA LYS A 394 38.00 -28.19 24.48
C LYS A 394 38.91 -28.50 23.29
N GLU A 395 39.14 -27.48 22.46
CA GLU A 395 40.47 -26.89 22.15
C GLU A 395 40.32 -25.48 21.60
#